data_AF-W4FY67-F1
#
_entry.id   AF-W4FY67-F1
#
_cell.length_a   1.000
_cell.length_b   1.000
_cell.length_c   1.000
_cell.angle_alpha   90.00
_cell.angle_beta   90.00
_cell.angle_gamma   90.00
#
_symmetry.space_group_name_H-M   'P 1'
#
loop_
_entity.id
_entity.type
_entity.pdbx_description
1 polymer ?
#
loop_
_entity_poly.entity_id
_entity_poly.type
_entity_poly.pdbx_seq_one_letter_code
_entity_poly.pdbx_strand_id
1 'polypeptide(L)' 'MGGSSSPLPPTAATAPVHLGSKSDFDDIEGMIERNKCAVEYYKLEECLGEYDRDWTKCQDIVRLLRVCNAAKNKGQ' A
#
# COMPACT_ATOMS: atom_id res chain seq x y z
N MET A 1 -55.08 6.03 20.06
CA MET A 1 -55.43 4.65 19.66
C MET A 1 -55.15 4.57 18.17
N GLY A 2 -54.31 3.73 17.57
CA GLY A 2 -53.47 2.59 17.93
C GLY A 2 -52.98 2.04 16.56
N GLY A 3 -51.74 1.54 16.44
CA GLY A 3 -51.28 0.99 15.16
C GLY A 3 -49.79 0.67 15.08
N SER A 4 -49.37 -0.42 15.73
CA SER A 4 -48.09 -1.09 15.48
C SER A 4 -48.26 -2.09 14.33
N SER A 5 -47.32 -2.14 13.38
CA SER A 5 -47.00 -3.32 12.56
C SER A 5 -45.65 -3.12 11.86
N SER A 6 -44.58 -3.63 12.46
CA SER A 6 -43.28 -3.80 11.78
C SER A 6 -43.29 -5.14 11.04
N PRO A 7 -42.84 -5.23 9.77
CA PRO A 7 -42.58 -6.52 9.14
C PRO A 7 -41.21 -7.06 9.60
N LEU A 8 -41.18 -8.37 9.90
CA LEU A 8 -39.98 -9.15 10.23
C LEU A 8 -39.02 -9.22 9.02
N PRO A 9 -37.69 -9.23 9.22
CA PRO A 9 -36.74 -9.50 8.14
C PRO A 9 -36.76 -10.99 7.76
N PRO A 10 -36.69 -11.33 6.46
CA PRO A 10 -36.66 -12.72 6.02
C PRO A 10 -35.30 -13.36 6.33
N THR A 11 -35.39 -14.56 6.89
CA THR A 11 -34.34 -15.54 7.14
C THR A 11 -33.40 -15.67 5.93
N ALA A 12 -32.18 -15.15 6.02
CA ALA A 12 -31.12 -15.41 5.05
C ALA A 12 -30.42 -16.72 5.43
N ALA A 13 -30.83 -17.80 4.77
CA ALA A 13 -30.15 -19.08 4.81
C ALA A 13 -28.74 -18.98 4.20
N THR A 14 -27.74 -19.43 4.98
CA THR A 14 -26.49 -20.07 4.54
C THR A 14 -25.85 -19.59 3.23
N ALA A 15 -24.95 -18.62 3.34
CA ALA A 15 -23.78 -18.51 2.46
C ALA A 15 -22.52 -18.59 3.34
N PRO A 16 -21.41 -19.25 2.91
CA PRO A 16 -20.14 -19.13 3.62
C PRO A 16 -19.66 -17.68 3.44
N VAL A 17 -20.00 -16.82 4.40
CA VAL A 17 -19.79 -15.37 4.36
C VAL A 17 -18.32 -14.94 4.52
N HIS A 18 -17.37 -15.88 4.51
CA HIS A 18 -15.94 -15.58 4.62
C HIS A 18 -15.11 -16.49 3.71
N LEU A 19 -15.40 -16.53 2.40
CA LEU A 19 -14.36 -16.88 1.45
C LEU A 19 -13.38 -15.70 1.46
N GLY A 20 -12.43 -15.75 2.39
CA GLY A 20 -11.48 -14.68 2.67
C GLY A 20 -10.90 -14.16 1.36
N SER A 21 -11.07 -12.87 1.11
CA SER A 21 -10.40 -12.20 0.00
C SER A 21 -8.92 -12.46 0.22
N LYS A 22 -8.31 -13.31 -0.63
CA LYS A 22 -6.88 -13.59 -0.58
C LYS A 22 -6.20 -12.31 -1.02
N SER A 23 -5.98 -11.43 -0.06
CA SER A 23 -5.29 -10.16 -0.20
C SER A 23 -3.88 -10.46 -0.67
N ASP A 24 -3.48 -10.00 -1.85
CA ASP A 24 -2.09 -10.08 -2.37
C ASP A 24 -1.06 -9.34 -1.47
N PHE A 25 -1.52 -8.79 -0.35
CA PHE A 25 -0.74 -8.14 0.69
C PHE A 25 0.14 -9.12 1.49
N ASP A 26 -0.07 -10.43 1.39
CA ASP A 26 0.77 -11.42 2.09
C ASP A 26 2.16 -11.56 1.45
N ASP A 27 2.35 -11.12 0.20
CA ASP A 27 3.63 -11.18 -0.52
C ASP A 27 4.41 -9.86 -0.38
N ILE A 28 4.60 -9.42 0.86
CA ILE A 28 5.37 -8.21 1.18
C ILE A 28 6.80 -8.34 0.66
N GLU A 29 7.40 -9.52 0.82
CA GLU A 29 8.76 -9.79 0.37
C GLU A 29 8.87 -9.74 -1.16
N GLY A 30 7.92 -10.35 -1.89
CA GLY A 30 7.83 -10.20 -3.34
C GLY A 30 7.51 -8.76 -3.79
N MET A 31 6.78 -7.95 -3.00
CA MET A 31 6.58 -6.52 -3.30
C MET A 31 7.88 -5.71 -3.15
N ILE A 32 8.69 -6.02 -2.15
CA ILE A 32 10.00 -5.40 -1.91
C ILE A 32 10.98 -5.80 -3.03
N GLU A 33 11.03 -7.08 -3.41
CA GLU A 33 11.84 -7.56 -4.55
C GLU A 33 11.39 -6.97 -5.90
N ARG A 34 10.07 -6.81 -6.12
CA ARG A 34 9.51 -6.13 -7.30
C ARG A 34 9.88 -4.63 -7.31
N ASN A 35 10.16 -4.04 -6.16
CA ASN A 35 10.58 -2.65 -6.08
C ASN A 35 12.11 -2.54 -6.16
N LYS A 36 12.67 -2.72 -7.36
CA LYS A 36 14.12 -2.62 -7.64
C LYS A 36 14.85 -1.35 -7.16
N CYS A 37 14.11 -0.32 -6.74
CA CYS A 37 14.64 0.93 -6.18
C CYS A 37 14.37 1.09 -4.67
N ALA A 38 14.01 -0.02 -3.99
CA ALA A 38 13.72 -0.03 -2.56
C ALA A 38 14.92 0.42 -1.72
N VAL A 39 16.14 0.08 -2.15
CA VAL A 39 17.37 0.51 -1.46
C VAL A 39 17.50 2.03 -1.44
N GLU A 40 17.34 2.70 -2.58
CA GLU A 40 17.37 4.16 -2.67
C GLU A 40 16.18 4.80 -1.94
N TYR A 41 15.03 4.13 -1.94
CA TYR A 41 13.85 4.57 -1.23
C TYR A 41 14.07 4.55 0.30
N TYR A 42 14.61 3.47 0.87
CA TYR A 42 14.90 3.40 2.31
C TYR A 42 15.97 4.40 2.75
N LYS A 43 16.99 4.65 1.91
CA LYS A 43 17.95 5.74 2.16
C LYS A 43 17.27 7.10 2.22
N LEU A 44 16.24 7.31 1.39
CA LEU A 44 15.49 8.56 1.41
C LEU A 44 14.67 8.68 2.70
N GLU A 45 14.02 7.60 3.14
CA GLU A 45 13.28 7.57 4.41
C GLU A 45 14.18 7.88 5.61
N GLU A 46 15.41 7.34 5.64
CA GLU A 46 16.40 7.62 6.67
C GLU A 46 16.79 9.11 6.68
N CYS A 47 17.16 9.68 5.54
CA CYS A 47 17.52 11.10 5.43
C CYS A 47 16.35 12.02 5.80
N LEU A 48 15.12 11.70 5.38
CA LEU A 48 13.94 12.44 5.79
C LEU A 48 13.72 12.35 7.32
N GLY A 49 14.07 11.24 7.96
CA GLY A 49 14.09 11.12 9.42
C GLY A 49 15.09 12.07 10.09
N GLU A 50 16.26 12.28 9.49
CA GLU A 50 17.31 13.16 10.03
C GLU A 50 17.00 14.66 9.90
N TYR A 51 16.34 15.06 8.81
CA TYR A 51 16.14 16.48 8.47
C TYR A 51 14.68 16.94 8.64
N ASP A 52 13.92 16.37 9.57
CA ASP A 52 12.50 16.71 9.81
C ASP A 52 11.66 16.72 8.51
N ARG A 53 11.89 15.71 7.68
CA ARG A 53 11.27 15.51 6.37
C ARG A 53 11.58 16.61 5.34
N ASP A 54 12.64 17.40 5.55
CA ASP A 54 13.14 18.35 4.55
C ASP A 54 13.89 17.62 3.42
N TRP A 55 13.15 17.27 2.37
CA TRP A 55 13.69 16.63 1.17
C TRP A 55 14.74 17.48 0.43
N THR A 56 14.81 18.80 0.69
CA THR A 56 15.83 19.67 0.09
C THR A 56 17.23 19.40 0.64
N LYS A 57 17.34 18.74 1.80
CA LYS A 57 18.61 18.23 2.35
C LYS A 57 18.99 16.85 1.79
N CYS A 58 18.04 16.13 1.22
CA CYS A 58 18.21 14.76 0.71
C CYS A 58 18.41 14.68 -0.81
N GLN A 59 18.84 15.77 -1.47
CA GLN A 59 18.86 15.87 -2.93
C GLN A 59 19.68 14.78 -3.63
N ASP A 60 20.79 14.34 -3.03
CA ASP A 60 21.62 13.30 -3.62
C ASP A 60 20.91 11.96 -3.68
N ILE A 61 20.18 11.62 -2.62
CA ILE A 61 19.38 10.40 -2.53
C ILE A 61 18.16 10.49 -3.45
N VAL A 62 17.50 11.65 -3.50
CA VAL A 62 16.41 11.92 -4.45
C VAL A 62 16.87 11.75 -5.90
N ARG A 63 18.09 12.19 -6.22
CA ARG A 63 18.68 12.01 -7.56
C ARG A 63 18.95 10.55 -7.88
N LEU A 64 19.51 9.79 -6.94
CA LEU A 64 19.74 8.35 -7.09
C LEU A 64 18.43 7.59 -7.29
N LEU A 65 17.42 7.88 -6.47
CA LEU A 65 16.09 7.28 -6.58
C LEU A 65 15.44 7.60 -7.94
N ARG A 66 15.58 8.83 -8.43
CA ARG A 66 15.12 9.20 -9.78
C ARG A 66 15.83 8.42 -10.88
N VAL A 67 17.15 8.26 -10.80
CA VAL A 67 17.93 7.50 -11.78
C VAL A 67 17.48 6.04 -11.80
N CYS A 68 17.33 5.41 -10.62
CA CYS A 68 16.85 4.04 -10.53
C CYS A 68 15.44 3.88 -11.13
N ASN A 69 14.51 4.77 -10.76
CA ASN A 69 13.15 4.72 -11.29
C ASN A 69 13.08 4.97 -12.80
N ALA A 70 13.92 5.86 -13.33
CA ALA A 70 14.03 6.10 -14.77
C ALA A 70 14.56 4.86 -15.52
N ALA A 71 15.46 4.09 -14.92
CA ALA A 71 15.93 2.83 -15.50
C ALA A 71 14.82 1.77 -15.56
N LYS A 72 13.90 1.74 -14.57
CA LYS A 72 12.70 0.88 -14.62
C LYS A 72 11.76 1.26 -15.76
N ASN A 73 11.56 2.55 -16.00
CA ASN A 73 10.60 3.05 -17.02
C ASN A 73 11.08 2.91 -18.47
N LYS A 74 12.37 2.60 -18.70
CA LYS A 74 12.93 2.38 -20.06
C LYS A 74 12.96 0.92 -20.49
N GLY A 75 12.57 -0.01 -19.61
CA GLY A 75 12.54 -1.45 -19.86
C GLY A 75 11.14 -2.05 -19.97
N GLN A 76 10.11 -1.21 -20.14
CA GLN A 76 8.72 -1.60 -20.41
C GLN A 76 8.31 -1.19 -21.83
#